data_AF-A0A4X2KZZ6-F1
#
_entry.id   AF-A0A4X2KZZ6-F1
#
_cell.length_a   1.000
_cell.length_b   1.000
_cell.length_c   1.000
_cell.angle_alpha   90.00
_cell.angle_beta   90.00
_cell.angle_gamma   90.00
#
_symmetry.space_group_name_H-M   'P 1'
#
loop_
_entity.id
_entity.type
_entity.pdbx_description
1 polymer ?
#
loop_
_entity_poly.entity_id
_entity_poly.type
_entity_poly.pdbx_seq_one_letter_code
_entity_poly.pdbx_strand_id
1 'polypeptide(L)'
;MAFQKGTRMFELSLLVVLGLILLGNVGAWKITKRGAISQKGNNCPSLESNSVKVDIRIVNQPQGIHLAHTFQNRSISPWDYNITKDPNRFPSEIAQARCRYSGCINAEGQEENGKNSVPIQQEFLVLRREPAPAQSCSPTFRLEKILVTVGCTCVTPITRSVA
;
A
#
# COMPACT_ATOMS: atom_id res chain seq x y z
N MET A 1 -42.54 -20.20 52.80
CA MET A 1 -43.20 -19.72 51.56
C MET A 1 -42.32 -18.62 50.95
N ALA A 2 -41.45 -18.96 49.99
CA ALA A 2 -40.50 -18.01 49.42
C ALA A 2 -40.27 -18.30 47.92
N PHE A 3 -41.32 -18.15 47.11
CA PHE A 3 -41.23 -18.20 45.64
C PHE A 3 -42.20 -17.18 45.02
N GLN A 4 -41.99 -15.88 45.27
CA GLN A 4 -42.81 -14.84 44.62
C GLN A 4 -42.08 -13.52 44.33
N LYS A 5 -40.77 -13.42 44.60
CA LYS A 5 -39.97 -12.21 44.31
C LYS A 5 -39.15 -12.28 43.01
N GLY A 6 -38.96 -13.47 42.42
CA GLY A 6 -38.16 -13.64 41.20
C GLY A 6 -38.88 -13.22 39.93
N THR A 7 -40.16 -13.56 39.79
CA THR A 7 -40.92 -13.36 38.53
C THR A 7 -41.13 -11.90 38.16
N ARG A 8 -41.36 -11.02 39.16
CA ARG A 8 -41.52 -9.58 38.91
C ARG A 8 -40.23 -8.88 38.50
N MET A 9 -39.08 -9.37 38.98
CA MET A 9 -37.77 -8.81 38.60
C MET A 9 -37.42 -9.16 37.15
N PHE A 10 -37.79 -10.36 36.70
CA PHE A 10 -37.63 -10.77 35.29
C PHE A 10 -38.58 -10.02 34.37
N GLU A 11 -39.84 -9.77 34.74
CA GLU A 11 -40.77 -8.98 33.94
C GLU A 11 -40.32 -7.52 33.77
N LEU A 12 -39.88 -6.87 34.86
CA LEU A 12 -39.32 -5.52 34.79
C LEU A 12 -38.08 -5.46 33.89
N SER A 13 -37.21 -6.46 33.97
CA SER A 13 -36.03 -6.55 33.11
C SER A 13 -36.41 -6.74 31.64
N LEU A 14 -37.43 -7.56 31.34
CA LEU A 14 -37.92 -7.80 29.99
C LEU A 14 -38.52 -6.52 29.37
N LEU A 15 -39.28 -5.75 30.14
CA LEU A 15 -39.88 -4.50 29.69
C LEU A 15 -38.83 -3.41 29.42
N VAL A 16 -37.77 -3.34 30.23
CA VAL A 16 -36.64 -2.42 30.00
C VAL A 16 -35.88 -2.78 28.72
N VAL A 17 -35.61 -4.08 28.48
CA VAL A 17 -34.94 -4.54 27.26
C VAL A 17 -35.79 -4.27 26.01
N LEU A 18 -37.10 -4.53 26.07
CA LEU A 18 -38.03 -4.20 24.98
C LEU A 18 -38.11 -2.69 24.72
N GLY A 19 -38.08 -1.86 25.77
CA GLY A 19 -38.04 -0.40 25.63
C GLY A 19 -36.75 0.11 24.97
N LEU A 20 -35.59 -0.48 25.29
CA LEU A 20 -34.32 -0.15 24.66
C LEU A 20 -34.26 -0.55 23.19
N ILE A 21 -34.89 -1.66 22.81
CA ILE A 21 -35.00 -2.09 21.40
C ILE A 21 -35.90 -1.15 20.60
N LEU A 22 -36.96 -0.60 21.20
CA LEU A 22 -37.87 0.34 20.53
C LEU A 22 -37.30 1.77 20.40
N LEU A 23 -36.37 2.17 21.28
CA LEU A 23 -35.70 3.48 21.22
C LEU A 23 -34.45 3.49 20.32
N GLY A 24 -33.95 2.32 19.92
CA GLY A 24 -32.71 2.16 19.17
C GLY A 24 -32.86 2.21 17.65
N ASN A 25 -33.48 3.26 17.08
CA ASN A 25 -33.46 3.49 15.62
C ASN A 25 -33.59 4.98 15.24
N VAL A 26 -32.68 5.83 15.74
CA VAL A 26 -32.34 7.09 15.07
C VAL A 26 -30.83 7.24 15.08
N GLY A 27 -30.20 6.58 14.13
CA GLY A 27 -28.75 6.59 13.97
C GLY A 27 -28.32 6.32 12.53
N ALA A 28 -29.12 6.73 11.55
CA ALA A 28 -28.66 6.83 10.17
C ALA A 28 -27.73 8.04 10.04
N TRP A 29 -26.53 7.93 10.61
CA TRP A 29 -25.46 8.89 10.36
C TRP A 29 -25.02 8.67 8.91
N LYS A 30 -25.64 9.42 7.99
CA LYS A 30 -25.14 9.58 6.63
C LYS A 30 -23.73 10.14 6.77
N ILE A 31 -22.73 9.28 6.64
CA ILE A 31 -21.36 9.69 6.36
C ILE A 31 -21.45 10.39 5.01
N THR A 32 -21.56 11.71 5.03
CA THR A 32 -21.32 12.55 3.87
C THR A 32 -19.87 12.29 3.50
N LYS A 33 -19.64 11.35 2.59
CA LYS A 33 -18.48 11.39 1.71
C LYS A 33 -18.57 12.76 1.05
N ARG A 34 -17.87 13.74 1.62
CA ARG A 34 -17.32 14.85 0.86
C ARG A 34 -16.35 14.21 -0.13
N GLY A 35 -16.91 13.58 -1.16
CA GLY A 35 -16.24 13.52 -2.44
C GLY A 35 -15.92 14.97 -2.74
N ALA A 36 -14.64 15.26 -2.89
CA ALA A 36 -14.22 16.54 -3.41
C ALA A 36 -15.01 16.76 -4.70
N ILE A 37 -16.04 17.61 -4.63
CA ILE A 37 -16.65 18.19 -5.81
C ILE A 37 -15.50 18.99 -6.40
N SER A 38 -14.87 18.41 -7.42
CA SER A 38 -14.05 19.17 -8.35
C SER A 38 -14.99 20.22 -8.90
N GLN A 39 -14.93 21.43 -8.33
CA GLN A 39 -15.46 22.60 -8.98
C GLN A 39 -14.68 22.70 -10.27
N LYS A 40 -15.30 22.25 -11.36
CA LYS A 40 -14.88 22.59 -12.70
C LYS A 40 -15.13 24.09 -12.82
N GLY A 41 -14.16 24.88 -12.37
CA GLY A 41 -14.16 26.32 -12.57
C GLY A 41 -14.28 26.57 -14.07
N ASN A 42 -15.26 27.35 -14.48
CA ASN A 42 -15.57 27.60 -15.89
C ASN A 42 -14.48 28.41 -16.64
N ASN A 43 -13.30 28.62 -16.04
CA ASN A 43 -12.21 29.46 -16.55
C ASN A 43 -10.85 28.73 -16.52
N CYS A 44 -10.82 27.46 -16.89
CA CYS A 44 -9.56 26.72 -17.01
C CYS A 44 -9.00 26.86 -18.43
N PRO A 45 -7.78 27.39 -18.62
CA PRO A 45 -7.17 27.48 -19.93
C PRO A 45 -7.04 26.09 -20.57
N SER A 46 -7.21 26.04 -21.90
CA SER A 46 -7.05 24.82 -22.68
C SER A 46 -5.65 24.25 -22.51
N LEU A 47 -5.54 22.92 -22.52
CA LEU A 47 -4.29 22.17 -22.39
C LEU A 47 -3.25 22.71 -23.38
N GLU A 48 -2.09 23.14 -22.87
CA GLU A 48 -0.97 23.60 -23.70
C GLU A 48 -0.51 22.48 -24.65
N SER A 49 -0.07 22.86 -25.87
CA SER A 49 0.24 21.92 -26.97
C SER A 49 1.28 20.85 -26.65
N ASN A 50 2.09 21.06 -25.62
CA ASN A 50 3.20 20.16 -25.25
C ASN A 50 2.85 19.22 -24.08
N SER A 51 1.61 19.23 -23.61
CA SER A 51 1.16 18.43 -22.47
C SER A 51 0.29 17.26 -22.91
N VAL A 52 0.51 16.09 -22.30
CA VAL A 52 -0.28 14.87 -22.55
C VAL A 52 -1.26 14.65 -21.40
N LYS A 53 -2.53 14.44 -21.74
CA LYS A 53 -3.54 14.04 -20.75
C LYS A 53 -3.38 12.56 -20.42
N VAL A 54 -3.00 12.26 -19.17
CA VAL A 54 -2.85 10.90 -18.68
C VAL A 54 -4.10 10.47 -17.93
N ASP A 55 -4.63 9.28 -18.27
CA ASP A 55 -5.64 8.61 -17.48
C ASP A 55 -4.96 7.63 -16.52
N ILE A 56 -5.10 7.88 -15.21
CA ILE A 56 -4.43 7.10 -14.15
C ILE A 56 -5.32 5.92 -13.70
N ARG A 57 -6.45 5.66 -14.37
CA ARG A 57 -7.26 4.48 -14.09
C ARG A 57 -6.44 3.21 -14.38
N ILE A 58 -6.17 2.43 -13.33
CA ILE A 58 -5.48 1.14 -13.44
C ILE A 58 -6.46 0.14 -14.06
N VAL A 59 -6.39 -0.04 -15.38
CA VAL A 59 -7.34 -0.89 -16.14
C VAL A 59 -7.13 -2.38 -15.84
N ASN A 60 -5.90 -2.78 -15.53
CA ASN A 60 -5.54 -4.12 -15.09
C ASN A 60 -4.83 -4.01 -13.75
N GLN A 61 -5.60 -4.07 -12.66
CA GLN A 61 -5.01 -4.28 -11.34
C GLN A 61 -4.80 -5.79 -11.20
N PRO A 62 -3.57 -6.33 -11.38
CA PRO A 62 -3.33 -7.73 -11.08
C PRO A 62 -3.73 -7.94 -9.62
N GLN A 63 -4.52 -9.00 -9.38
CA GLN A 63 -4.82 -9.48 -8.04
C GLN A 63 -3.48 -9.60 -7.32
N GLY A 64 -3.28 -8.77 -6.29
CA GLY A 64 -1.95 -8.41 -5.80
C GLY A 64 -1.11 -9.64 -5.48
N ILE A 65 0.17 -9.61 -5.90
CA ILE A 65 1.45 -9.85 -5.20
C ILE A 65 1.47 -10.78 -3.95
N HIS A 66 0.43 -11.57 -3.68
CA HIS A 66 0.34 -12.46 -2.52
C HIS A 66 1.36 -13.60 -2.64
N LEU A 67 1.71 -14.00 -3.87
CA LEU A 67 2.82 -14.91 -4.12
C LEU A 67 4.21 -14.31 -3.82
N ALA A 68 4.43 -13.00 -4.07
CA ALA A 68 5.76 -12.42 -3.85
C ALA A 68 6.10 -12.31 -2.36
N HIS A 69 5.10 -12.15 -1.49
CA HIS A 69 5.25 -12.25 -0.03
C HIS A 69 5.65 -13.65 0.46
N THR A 70 5.64 -14.67 -0.39
CA THR A 70 6.18 -15.98 -0.03
C THR A 70 7.65 -16.12 -0.42
N PHE A 71 8.13 -15.37 -1.42
CA PHE A 71 9.47 -15.55 -1.97
C PHE A 71 10.56 -14.92 -1.12
N GLN A 72 10.32 -13.74 -0.52
CA GLN A 72 11.33 -13.05 0.29
C GLN A 72 11.77 -13.84 1.52
N ASN A 73 10.90 -14.72 2.04
CA ASN A 73 11.18 -15.60 3.18
C ASN A 73 11.72 -16.99 2.77
N ARG A 74 11.39 -17.46 1.57
CA ARG A 74 11.77 -18.79 1.07
C ARG A 74 13.00 -18.78 0.16
N SER A 75 13.45 -17.60 -0.24
CA SER A 75 14.68 -17.41 -1.01
C SER A 75 15.91 -17.78 -0.18
N ILE A 76 16.90 -18.40 -0.82
CA ILE A 76 18.23 -18.59 -0.25
C ILE A 76 19.00 -17.26 -0.10
N SER A 77 18.54 -16.19 -0.73
CA SER A 77 19.03 -14.82 -0.52
C SER A 77 17.85 -13.95 -0.07
N PRO A 78 17.39 -14.10 1.18
CA PRO A 78 16.15 -13.48 1.63
C PRO A 78 16.27 -11.96 1.78
N TRP A 79 15.13 -11.27 1.72
CA TRP A 79 15.07 -9.81 1.82
C TRP A 79 13.87 -9.31 2.62
N ASP A 80 13.95 -8.08 3.10
CA ASP A 80 12.85 -7.34 3.70
C ASP A 80 12.46 -6.16 2.82
N TYR A 81 11.18 -5.78 2.83
CA TYR A 81 10.70 -4.60 2.13
C TYR A 81 10.70 -3.38 3.05
N ASN A 82 11.30 -2.30 2.56
CA ASN A 82 11.12 -0.96 3.11
C ASN A 82 10.17 -0.18 2.20
N ILE A 83 9.00 0.18 2.71
CA ILE A 83 7.98 0.90 1.94
C ILE A 83 8.17 2.40 2.14
N THR A 84 8.50 3.09 1.04
CA THR A 84 8.61 4.55 1.02
C THR A 84 7.32 5.16 0.49
N LYS A 85 6.82 6.19 1.17
CA LYS A 85 5.60 6.91 0.79
C LYS A 85 5.91 8.34 0.39
N ASP A 86 5.49 8.72 -0.81
CA ASP A 86 5.60 10.08 -1.33
C ASP A 86 4.20 10.52 -1.83
N PRO A 87 3.53 11.47 -1.14
CA PRO A 87 2.19 11.90 -1.52
C PRO A 87 2.17 12.67 -2.85
N ASN A 88 3.32 13.14 -3.32
CA ASN A 88 3.46 13.86 -4.59
C ASN A 88 3.90 12.93 -5.72
N ARG A 89 3.84 11.61 -5.54
CA ARG A 89 4.19 10.61 -6.55
C ARG A 89 3.04 9.63 -6.78
N PHE A 90 2.92 9.13 -8.00
CA PHE A 90 2.09 7.97 -8.33
C PHE A 90 2.95 6.85 -8.95
N PRO A 91 2.88 5.61 -8.45
CA PRO A 91 2.23 5.23 -7.19
C PRO A 91 2.91 5.90 -5.98
N SER A 92 2.12 6.22 -4.96
CA SER A 92 2.62 6.95 -3.78
C SER A 92 3.54 6.09 -2.93
N GLU A 93 3.24 4.79 -2.83
CA GLU A 93 4.02 3.82 -2.09
C GLU A 93 4.90 2.99 -3.05
N ILE A 94 6.18 2.89 -2.72
CA ILE A 94 7.15 2.05 -3.42
C ILE A 94 7.86 1.18 -2.39
N ALA A 95 7.80 -0.14 -2.57
CA ALA A 95 8.52 -1.10 -1.75
C ALA A 95 9.93 -1.33 -2.31
N GLN A 96 10.96 -1.05 -1.51
CA GLN A 96 12.37 -1.30 -1.81
C GLN A 96 12.83 -2.54 -1.05
N ALA A 97 13.29 -3.56 -1.74
CA ALA A 97 13.87 -4.74 -1.12
C ALA A 97 15.28 -4.45 -0.57
N ARG A 98 15.58 -5.04 0.59
CA ARG A 98 16.89 -5.03 1.23
C ARG A 98 17.29 -6.45 1.61
N CYS A 99 18.40 -6.94 1.08
CA CYS A 99 18.92 -8.27 1.41
C CYS A 99 19.24 -8.35 2.91
N ARG A 100 18.84 -9.43 3.56
CA ARG A 100 19.04 -9.62 5.01
C ARG A 100 20.48 -9.95 5.36
N TYR A 101 21.14 -10.70 4.49
CA TYR A 101 22.48 -11.23 4.68
C TYR A 101 23.40 -10.76 3.56
N SER A 102 24.70 -10.75 3.83
CA SER A 102 25.72 -10.56 2.80
C SER A 102 25.90 -11.80 1.95
N GLY A 103 25.86 -12.98 2.57
CA GLY A 103 25.93 -14.28 1.94
C GLY A 103 24.56 -14.89 1.66
N CYS A 104 24.56 -16.12 1.15
CA CYS A 104 23.33 -16.89 0.92
C CYS A 104 23.10 -17.92 2.02
N ILE A 105 21.87 -18.40 2.17
CA ILE A 105 21.46 -19.39 3.17
C ILE A 105 21.49 -20.78 2.55
N ASN A 106 22.17 -21.72 3.20
CA ASN A 106 22.22 -23.13 2.81
C ASN A 106 21.01 -23.94 3.31
N ALA A 107 20.99 -25.25 3.04
CA ALA A 107 19.88 -26.12 3.42
C ALA A 107 19.71 -26.26 4.94
N GLU A 108 20.79 -26.07 5.70
CA GLU A 108 20.83 -26.10 7.15
C GLU A 108 20.37 -24.76 7.78
N GLY A 109 20.08 -23.74 6.97
CA GLY A 109 19.65 -22.43 7.44
C GLY A 109 20.80 -21.51 7.90
N GLN A 110 22.04 -21.82 7.51
CA GLN A 110 23.24 -21.06 7.86
C GLN A 110 23.73 -20.22 6.68
N GLU A 111 24.40 -19.10 6.98
CA GLU A 111 25.02 -18.24 5.96
C GLU A 111 26.29 -18.90 5.39
N GLU A 112 26.33 -19.06 4.08
CA GLU A 112 27.45 -19.61 3.31
C GLU A 112 28.32 -18.47 2.76
N ASN A 113 29.54 -18.33 3.30
CA ASN A 113 30.50 -17.27 2.93
C ASN A 113 31.05 -17.38 1.50
N GLY A 114 30.78 -18.48 0.78
CA GLY A 114 31.22 -18.68 -0.61
C GLY A 114 30.27 -18.11 -1.67
N LYS A 115 29.15 -17.51 -1.26
CA LYS A 115 28.13 -16.93 -2.13
C LYS A 115 27.71 -15.57 -1.61
N ASN A 116 27.22 -14.70 -2.49
CA ASN A 116 26.75 -13.36 -2.13
C ASN A 116 25.26 -13.20 -2.43
N SER A 117 24.53 -12.62 -1.47
CA SER A 117 23.20 -12.06 -1.69
C SER A 117 23.34 -10.68 -2.32
N VAL A 118 22.83 -10.50 -3.54
CA VAL A 118 22.90 -9.24 -4.28
C VAL A 118 21.51 -8.71 -4.65
N PRO A 119 21.28 -7.39 -4.59
CA PRO A 119 19.99 -6.80 -4.93
C PRO A 119 19.71 -6.91 -6.44
N ILE A 120 18.46 -7.22 -6.81
CA ILE A 120 17.96 -7.12 -8.18
C ILE A 120 17.25 -5.77 -8.33
N GLN A 121 17.71 -4.95 -9.26
CA GLN A 121 17.18 -3.62 -9.53
C GLN A 121 16.41 -3.58 -10.84
N GLN A 122 15.35 -2.78 -10.87
CA GLN A 122 14.50 -2.58 -12.04
C GLN A 122 14.16 -1.09 -12.18
N GLU A 123 14.16 -0.59 -13.41
CA GLU A 123 13.73 0.77 -13.71
C GLU A 123 12.21 0.86 -13.76
N PHE A 124 11.63 1.76 -12.98
CA PHE A 124 10.20 2.02 -12.89
C PHE A 124 9.91 3.44 -13.37
N LEU A 125 8.75 3.62 -14.02
CA LEU A 125 8.21 4.93 -14.34
C LEU A 125 7.24 5.35 -13.25
N VAL A 126 7.40 6.58 -12.75
CA VAL A 126 6.51 7.20 -11.78
C VAL A 126 6.07 8.57 -12.24
N LEU A 127 4.87 8.98 -11.86
CA LEU A 127 4.39 10.34 -12.11
C LEU A 127 4.65 11.17 -10.86
N ARG A 128 5.40 12.26 -11.00
CA ARG A 128 5.61 13.22 -9.90
C ARG A 128 4.76 14.46 -10.13
N ARG A 129 3.93 14.80 -9.14
CA ARG A 129 3.15 16.03 -9.13
C ARG A 129 4.09 17.21 -9.02
N GLU A 130 3.90 18.20 -9.89
CA GLU A 130 4.64 19.45 -9.83
C GLU A 130 3.93 20.45 -8.90
N PRO A 131 4.69 21.34 -8.23
CA PRO A 131 4.11 22.46 -7.51
C PRO A 131 3.36 23.34 -8.51
N ALA A 132 2.07 23.52 -8.28
CA ALA A 132 1.24 24.37 -9.13
C ALA A 132 0.78 25.60 -8.34
N PRO A 133 0.68 26.78 -8.98
CA PRO A 133 0.09 27.97 -8.35
C PRO A 133 -1.33 27.66 -7.84
N ALA A 134 -1.76 28.38 -6.81
CA ALA A 134 -3.08 28.20 -6.19
C ALA A 134 -4.25 28.33 -7.18
N GLN A 135 -4.03 29.00 -8.33
CA GLN A 135 -5.02 29.18 -9.41
C GLN A 135 -5.04 28.03 -10.44
N SER A 136 -4.24 26.98 -10.27
CA SER A 136 -4.18 25.86 -11.22
C SER A 136 -5.43 24.99 -11.16
N CYS A 137 -6.04 24.77 -12.31
CA CYS A 137 -7.27 23.99 -12.43
C CYS A 137 -7.07 22.48 -12.30
N SER A 138 -5.87 21.99 -12.59
CA SER A 138 -5.54 20.57 -12.56
C SER A 138 -4.08 20.41 -12.19
N PRO A 139 -3.75 19.37 -11.41
CA PRO A 139 -2.36 19.07 -11.09
C PRO A 139 -1.60 18.70 -12.37
N THR A 140 -0.44 19.30 -12.56
CA THR A 140 0.53 18.89 -13.58
C THR A 140 1.44 17.81 -13.02
N PHE A 141 1.91 16.93 -13.90
CA PHE A 141 2.78 15.83 -13.54
C PHE A 141 3.94 15.75 -14.52
N ARG A 142 5.11 15.42 -13.99
CA ARG A 142 6.27 15.01 -14.77
C ARG A 142 6.46 13.50 -14.67
N LEU A 143 6.88 12.88 -15.77
CA LEU A 143 7.28 11.48 -15.77
C LEU A 143 8.73 11.37 -15.28
N GLU A 144 8.98 10.51 -14.32
CA GLU A 144 10.30 10.30 -13.71
C GLU A 144 10.66 8.81 -13.75
N LYS A 145 11.93 8.51 -14.02
CA LYS A 145 12.49 7.16 -13.93
C LYS A 145 13.13 6.99 -12.56
N ILE A 146 12.78 5.90 -11.87
CA ILE A 146 13.38 5.55 -10.58
C ILE A 146 13.91 4.12 -10.63
N LEU A 147 14.94 3.85 -9.83
CA LEU A 147 15.49 2.51 -9.65
C LEU A 147 14.87 1.88 -8.40
N VAL A 148 14.25 0.71 -8.56
CA VAL A 148 13.61 -0.04 -7.48
C VAL A 148 14.29 -1.39 -7.33
N THR A 149 14.80 -1.67 -6.14
CA THR A 149 15.24 -3.01 -5.76
C THR A 149 14.00 -3.87 -5.52
N VAL A 150 13.77 -4.87 -6.36
CA VAL A 150 12.56 -5.70 -6.33
C VAL A 150 12.71 -6.95 -5.47
N GLY A 151 13.95 -7.38 -5.25
CA GLY A 151 14.31 -8.55 -4.45
C GLY A 151 15.81 -8.75 -4.39
N CYS A 152 16.25 -9.91 -3.93
CA CYS A 152 17.66 -10.32 -3.91
C CYS A 152 17.84 -11.67 -4.57
N THR A 153 19.03 -11.90 -5.12
CA THR A 153 19.45 -13.18 -5.70
C THR A 153 20.79 -13.62 -5.15
N CYS A 154 21.06 -14.92 -5.26
CA CYS A 154 22.31 -15.53 -4.80
C CYS A 154 23.27 -15.71 -5.98
N VAL A 155 24.48 -15.19 -5.86
CA VAL A 155 25.52 -15.30 -6.91
C VAL A 155 26.80 -15.92 -6.37
N THR A 156 27.56 -16.56 -7.25
CA THR A 156 28.92 -17.01 -6.93
C THR A 156 29.89 -15.86 -7.22
N PRO A 157 30.74 -15.44 -6.26
CA PRO A 157 31.68 -14.35 -6.46
C PRO A 157 32.66 -14.68 -7.58
N ILE A 158 32.95 -13.72 -8.45
CA ILE A 158 34.00 -13.86 -9.46
C ILE A 158 35.34 -13.57 -8.79
N THR A 159 35.97 -14.58 -8.22
CA THR A 159 37.38 -14.53 -7.85
C THR A 159 38.19 -14.82 -9.11
N ARG A 160 38.55 -13.80 -9.89
CA ARG A 160 39.68 -13.98 -10.80
C ARG A 160 40.89 -14.22 -9.91
N SER A 161 41.34 -15.46 -9.78
CA SER A 161 42.77 -15.65 -9.55
C SER A 161 43.41 -15.05 -10.78
N VAL A 162 43.98 -13.86 -10.62
CA VAL A 162 45.04 -13.41 -11.51
C VAL A 162 46.12 -14.49 -11.37
N ALA A 163 46.12 -15.40 -12.33
CA ALA A 163 47.19 -16.35 -12.57
C ALA A 163 48.01 -15.79 -13.73
#